data_AF-A0A2D4JH29-F1
#
_entry.id   AF-A0A2D4JH29-F1
#
_cell.length_a   1.000
_cell.length_b   1.000
_cell.length_c   1.000
_cell.angle_alpha   90.00
_cell.angle_beta   90.00
_cell.angle_gamma   90.00
#
_symmetry.space_group_name_H-M   'P 1'
#
loop_
_entity.id
_entity.type
_entity.pdbx_description
1 polymer ?
#
loop_
_entity_poly.entity_id
_entity_poly.type
_entity_poly.pdbx_seq_one_letter_code
_entity_poly.pdbx_strand_id
1 'polypeptide(L)'
;YIYENIENELYFFTSQERQNIIRYWLENLRAKQGEVLHNIHFLEGQPIIPELAARAILQQVFPIHEQRILNRLMKSWVQAICEAQPLDEICDYFGVKIAMYFAWLGFYTSAMVYPAVFGSLLYTFTE
;
A
#
# COMPACT_ATOMS: atom_id res chain seq x y z
N TYR A 1 -25.39 -12.45 4.85
CA TYR A 1 -24.36 -12.05 5.83
C TYR A 1 -23.84 -10.67 5.43
N ILE A 2 -23.55 -9.79 6.40
CA ILE A 2 -23.08 -8.41 6.14
C ILE A 2 -21.61 -8.40 5.67
N TYR A 3 -20.85 -9.42 6.05
CA TYR A 3 -19.43 -9.56 5.71
C TYR A 3 -19.20 -10.79 4.84
N GLU A 4 -18.37 -10.62 3.81
CA GLU A 4 -17.91 -11.70 2.96
C GLU A 4 -16.75 -12.45 3.61
N ASN A 5 -16.61 -13.76 3.34
CA ASN A 5 -15.50 -14.61 3.80
C ASN A 5 -15.27 -14.68 5.32
N ILE A 6 -16.25 -14.32 6.14
CA ILE A 6 -16.12 -14.31 7.61
C ILE A 6 -15.78 -15.67 8.22
N GLU A 7 -16.17 -16.76 7.55
CA GLU A 7 -15.89 -18.13 7.97
C GLU A 7 -14.41 -18.52 7.77
N ASN A 8 -13.65 -17.76 6.97
CA ASN A 8 -12.28 -18.09 6.62
C ASN A 8 -11.30 -17.01 7.07
N GLU A 9 -10.64 -17.26 8.20
CA GLU A 9 -9.64 -16.37 8.80
C GLU A 9 -8.52 -16.00 7.80
N LEU A 10 -8.18 -16.86 6.84
CA LEU A 10 -7.12 -16.59 5.87
C LEU A 10 -7.52 -15.58 4.80
N TYR A 11 -8.81 -15.53 4.43
CA TYR A 11 -9.31 -14.66 3.36
C TYR A 11 -10.16 -13.50 3.85
N PHE A 12 -10.50 -13.46 5.14
CA PHE A 12 -11.32 -12.40 5.70
C PHE A 12 -10.64 -11.02 5.65
N PHE A 13 -9.34 -10.98 5.96
CA PHE A 13 -8.51 -9.79 5.81
C PHE A 13 -7.37 -10.02 4.83
N THR A 14 -7.18 -9.07 3.91
CA THR A 14 -6.03 -9.04 3.02
C THR A 14 -4.73 -8.82 3.80
N SER A 15 -3.60 -9.18 3.20
CA SER A 15 -2.28 -8.95 3.81
C SER A 15 -2.04 -7.46 4.10
N GLN A 16 -2.56 -6.56 3.26
CA GLN A 16 -2.49 -5.11 3.47
C GLN A 16 -3.33 -4.66 4.66
N GLU A 17 -4.57 -5.14 4.79
CA GLU A 17 -5.46 -4.78 5.90
C GLU A 17 -4.90 -5.23 7.24
N ARG A 18 -4.37 -6.46 7.32
CA ARG A 18 -3.71 -6.96 8.54
C ARG A 18 -2.55 -6.07 8.96
N GLN A 19 -1.70 -5.69 8.01
CA GLN A 19 -0.57 -4.80 8.27
C GLN A 19 -1.02 -3.41 8.70
N ASN A 20 -2.08 -2.89 8.10
CA ASN A 20 -2.66 -1.61 8.46
C ASN A 20 -3.25 -1.62 9.87
N ILE A 21 -3.93 -2.70 10.26
CA ILE A 21 -4.42 -2.91 11.63
C ILE A 21 -3.22 -2.92 12.59
N ILE A 22 -2.20 -3.75 12.36
CA ILE A 22 -1.01 -3.82 13.22
C ILE A 22 -0.35 -2.43 13.34
N ARG A 23 -0.20 -1.71 12.22
CA ARG A 23 0.34 -0.36 12.22
C ARG A 23 -0.50 0.58 13.08
N TYR A 24 -1.82 0.56 12.95
CA TYR A 24 -2.73 1.37 13.77
C TYR A 24 -2.57 1.06 15.26
N TRP A 25 -2.45 -0.21 15.64
CA TRP A 25 -2.21 -0.60 17.03
C TRP A 25 -0.87 -0.09 17.55
N LEU A 26 0.19 -0.18 16.74
CA LEU A 26 1.52 0.35 17.09
C LEU A 26 1.51 1.88 17.25
N GLU A 27 0.83 2.60 16.37
CA GLU A 27 0.71 4.07 16.43
C GLU A 27 -0.15 4.54 17.61
N ASN A 28 -1.11 3.74 18.04
CA ASN A 28 -2.00 4.03 19.17
C ASN A 28 -1.55 3.41 20.48
N LEU A 29 -0.42 2.71 20.50
CA LEU A 29 0.15 2.18 21.74
C LEU A 29 0.56 3.33 22.66
N ARG A 30 -0.02 3.36 23.86
CA ARG A 30 0.24 4.36 24.89
C ARG A 30 0.81 3.70 26.14
N ALA A 31 1.78 4.37 26.74
CA ALA A 31 2.38 3.93 27.99
C ALA A 31 1.39 3.99 29.14
N LYS A 32 1.36 2.95 29.95
CA LYS A 32 0.63 2.90 31.21
C LYS A 32 1.44 3.55 32.33
N GLN A 33 0.78 3.84 33.44
CA GLN A 33 1.43 4.43 34.61
C GLN A 33 2.56 3.52 35.12
N GLY A 34 3.76 4.07 35.25
CA GLY A 34 4.94 3.34 35.73
C GLY A 34 5.60 2.42 34.70
N GLU A 35 5.27 2.54 33.42
CA GLU A 35 5.90 1.76 32.36
C GLU A 35 7.33 2.22 32.08
N VAL A 36 8.25 1.27 32.05
CA VAL A 36 9.69 1.52 31.88
C VAL A 36 10.24 0.58 30.82
N LEU A 37 10.98 1.13 29.86
CA LEU A 37 11.77 0.35 28.92
C LEU A 37 13.25 0.69 29.12
N HIS A 38 14.00 -0.24 29.71
CA HIS A 38 15.40 -0.03 30.10
C HIS A 38 15.57 1.23 30.97
N ASN A 39 16.25 2.26 30.46
CA ASN A 39 16.49 3.53 31.15
C ASN A 39 15.48 4.62 30.76
N ILE A 40 14.39 4.25 30.09
CA ILE A 40 13.35 5.19 29.65
C ILE A 40 12.13 5.02 30.55
N HIS A 41 11.82 6.08 31.27
CA HIS A 41 10.56 6.23 31.96
C HIS A 41 9.58 6.95 31.05
N PHE A 42 8.45 6.30 30.77
CA PHE A 42 7.38 6.92 30.00
C PHE A 42 6.43 7.66 30.94
N LEU A 43 5.88 8.77 30.45
CA LEU A 43 4.74 9.42 31.08
C LEU A 43 3.48 8.62 30.76
N GLU A 44 2.51 8.65 31.69
CA GLU A 44 1.22 8.02 31.46
C GLU A 44 0.54 8.64 30.22
N GLY A 45 0.07 7.78 29.31
CA GLY A 45 -0.57 8.21 28.07
C GLY A 45 0.40 8.68 26.97
N GLN A 46 1.72 8.55 27.15
CA GLN A 46 2.71 8.91 26.13
C GLN A 46 2.76 7.86 25.00
N PRO A 47 2.87 8.26 23.72
CA PRO A 47 2.95 7.32 22.61
C PRO A 47 4.31 6.59 22.57
N ILE A 48 4.30 5.26 22.66
CA ILE A 48 5.53 4.47 22.84
C ILE A 48 6.38 4.49 21.57
N ILE A 49 5.80 4.13 20.42
CA ILE A 49 6.56 3.97 19.16
C ILE A 49 7.22 5.28 18.69
N PRO A 50 6.53 6.44 18.67
CA PRO A 50 7.14 7.72 18.33
C PRO A 50 8.28 8.12 19.28
N GLU A 51 8.15 7.84 20.58
CA GLU A 51 9.21 8.11 21.56
C GLU A 51 10.46 7.27 21.32
N LEU A 52 10.29 5.97 21.04
CA LEU A 52 11.41 5.10 20.71
C LEU A 52 12.09 5.52 19.40
N ALA A 53 11.32 6.01 18.44
CA ALA A 53 11.84 6.54 17.19
C ALA A 53 12.61 7.86 17.41
N ALA A 54 12.06 8.79 18.17
CA ALA A 54 12.71 10.07 18.49
C ALA A 54 14.04 9.89 19.24
N ARG A 55 14.15 8.84 20.06
CA ARG A 55 15.37 8.47 20.80
C ARG A 55 16.34 7.61 19.98
N ALA A 56 16.05 7.36 18.70
CA ALA A 56 16.83 6.52 17.80
C ALA A 56 17.05 5.07 18.28
N ILE A 57 16.19 4.58 19.19
CA ILE A 57 16.17 3.18 19.61
C ILE A 57 15.46 2.34 18.55
N LEU A 58 14.39 2.90 17.99
CA LEU A 58 13.68 2.33 16.86
C LEU A 58 14.04 3.14 15.62
N GLN A 59 14.69 2.51 14.64
CA GLN A 59 15.06 3.20 13.40
C GLN A 59 13.88 3.36 12.44
N GLN A 60 13.14 2.27 12.21
CA GLN A 60 12.03 2.24 11.26
C GLN A 60 11.08 1.07 11.54
N VAL A 61 9.80 1.27 11.20
CA VAL A 61 8.78 0.21 11.16
C VAL A 61 8.26 0.13 9.73
N PHE A 62 8.40 -1.03 9.10
CA PHE A 62 7.93 -1.27 7.74
C PHE A 62 7.21 -2.62 7.66
N PRO A 63 6.17 -2.72 6.81
CA PRO A 63 5.50 -3.98 6.55
C PRO A 63 6.41 -4.96 5.77
N ILE A 64 6.16 -6.26 5.93
CA ILE A 64 6.86 -7.31 5.19
C ILE A 64 6.06 -7.69 3.95
N HIS A 65 6.75 -7.91 2.82
CA HIS A 65 6.10 -8.33 1.57
C HIS A 65 5.77 -9.83 1.57
N GLU A 66 4.59 -10.16 1.02
CA GLU A 66 4.23 -11.54 0.72
C GLU A 66 4.69 -11.90 -0.70
N GLN A 67 5.86 -12.52 -0.77
CA GLN A 67 6.56 -12.81 -2.03
C GLN A 67 5.71 -13.58 -3.05
N ARG A 68 4.81 -14.46 -2.58
CA ARG A 68 3.91 -15.23 -3.46
C ARG A 68 2.98 -14.32 -4.25
N ILE A 69 2.31 -13.38 -3.58
CA ILE A 69 1.38 -12.44 -4.21
C ILE A 69 2.15 -11.47 -5.09
N LEU A 70 3.28 -10.95 -4.61
CA LEU A 70 4.13 -10.05 -5.38
C LEU A 70 4.60 -10.67 -6.69
N ASN A 71 5.02 -11.94 -6.67
CA ASN A 71 5.43 -12.66 -7.87
C ASN A 71 4.27 -12.90 -8.86
N ARG A 72 3.04 -13.11 -8.36
CA ARG A 72 1.84 -13.21 -9.21
C ARG A 72 1.53 -11.86 -9.85
N LEU A 73 1.55 -10.77 -9.08
CA LEU A 73 1.35 -9.41 -9.59
C LEU A 73 2.42 -9.04 -10.62
N MET A 74 3.69 -9.39 -10.38
CA MET A 74 4.77 -9.14 -11.34
C MET A 74 4.46 -9.76 -12.73
N LYS A 75 3.94 -10.99 -12.77
CA LYS A 75 3.60 -11.68 -14.02
C LYS A 75 2.32 -11.14 -14.68
N SER A 76 1.27 -10.95 -13.90
CA SER A 76 -0.06 -10.58 -14.40
C SER A 76 -0.23 -9.08 -14.69
N TRP A 77 0.59 -8.23 -14.08
CA TRP A 77 0.49 -6.79 -14.23
C TRP A 77 1.72 -6.18 -14.89
N VAL A 78 2.93 -6.40 -14.33
CA VAL A 78 4.14 -5.69 -14.81
C VAL A 78 4.63 -6.26 -16.15
N GLN A 79 4.57 -7.58 -16.32
CA GLN A 79 5.00 -8.26 -17.54
C GLN A 79 3.90 -8.35 -18.61
N ALA A 80 2.63 -8.12 -18.23
CA ALA A 80 1.49 -8.17 -19.12
C ALA A 80 1.33 -6.82 -19.85
N ILE A 81 2.04 -6.68 -20.97
CA ILE A 81 2.00 -5.47 -21.80
C ILE A 81 0.67 -5.46 -22.59
N CYS A 82 0.01 -4.30 -22.65
CA CYS A 82 -1.27 -4.09 -23.34
C CYS A 82 -2.49 -4.82 -22.75
N GLU A 83 -2.37 -5.44 -21.58
CA GLU A 83 -3.51 -5.97 -20.83
C GLU A 83 -4.12 -4.90 -19.90
N ALA A 84 -5.37 -5.09 -19.52
CA ALA A 84 -6.00 -4.24 -18.51
C ALA A 84 -5.27 -4.40 -17.17
N GLN A 85 -5.00 -3.27 -16.50
CA GLN A 85 -4.33 -3.30 -15.20
C GLN A 85 -5.25 -3.96 -14.15
N PRO A 86 -4.76 -4.95 -13.36
CA PRO A 86 -5.55 -5.60 -12.33
C PRO A 86 -5.61 -4.71 -11.07
N LEU A 87 -6.38 -3.62 -11.16
CA LEU A 87 -6.44 -2.57 -10.12
C LEU A 87 -6.93 -3.09 -8.77
N ASP A 88 -7.85 -4.06 -8.77
CA ASP A 88 -8.35 -4.66 -7.54
C ASP A 88 -7.25 -5.46 -6.82
N GLU A 89 -6.48 -6.29 -7.53
CA GLU A 89 -5.35 -7.03 -6.94
C GLU A 89 -4.23 -6.08 -6.45
N ILE A 90 -4.02 -4.95 -7.14
CA ILE A 90 -3.09 -3.90 -6.71
C ILE A 90 -3.62 -3.24 -5.43
N CYS A 91 -4.93 -2.99 -5.34
CA CYS A 91 -5.58 -2.40 -4.17
C CYS A 91 -5.49 -3.31 -2.96
N ASP A 92 -5.76 -4.60 -3.13
CA ASP A 92 -5.71 -5.58 -2.03
C ASP A 92 -4.29 -5.76 -1.47
N TYR A 93 -3.26 -5.59 -2.30
CA TYR A 93 -1.87 -5.79 -1.89
C TYR A 93 -1.17 -4.50 -1.42
N PHE A 94 -1.35 -3.39 -2.14
CA PHE A 94 -0.67 -2.12 -1.87
C PHE A 94 -1.57 -1.06 -1.21
N GLY A 95 -2.88 -1.28 -1.19
CA GLY A 95 -3.86 -0.36 -0.65
C GLY A 95 -4.37 0.66 -1.67
N VAL A 96 -5.51 1.27 -1.32
CA VAL A 96 -6.28 2.18 -2.19
C VAL A 96 -5.44 3.32 -2.77
N LYS A 97 -4.51 3.90 -2.00
CA LYS A 97 -3.70 5.04 -2.45
C LYS A 97 -2.82 4.69 -3.65
N ILE A 98 -2.17 3.53 -3.60
CA ILE A 98 -1.27 3.08 -4.67
C ILE A 98 -2.09 2.59 -5.87
N ALA A 99 -3.18 1.86 -5.63
CA ALA A 99 -4.08 1.44 -6.71
C ALA A 99 -4.68 2.64 -7.46
N MET A 100 -5.10 3.69 -6.74
CA MET A 100 -5.63 4.92 -7.34
C MET A 100 -4.58 5.63 -8.21
N TYR A 101 -3.33 5.69 -7.74
CA TYR A 101 -2.23 6.23 -8.54
C TYR A 101 -2.08 5.48 -9.87
N PHE A 102 -2.07 4.15 -9.84
CA PHE A 102 -1.95 3.35 -11.06
C PHE A 102 -3.18 3.43 -11.96
N ALA A 103 -4.38 3.49 -11.39
CA ALA A 103 -5.61 3.73 -12.14
C ALA A 103 -5.54 5.05 -12.92
N TRP A 104 -5.08 6.11 -12.27
CA TRP A 104 -4.89 7.41 -12.91
C TRP A 104 -3.79 7.37 -13.98
N LEU A 105 -2.67 6.70 -13.71
CA LEU A 105 -1.58 6.53 -14.68
C LEU A 105 -2.05 5.78 -15.94
N GLY A 106 -2.80 4.69 -15.77
CA GLY A 106 -3.39 3.93 -16.86
C GLY A 106 -4.32 4.80 -17.70
N PHE A 107 -5.26 5.49 -17.04
CA PHE A 107 -6.18 6.43 -17.69
C PHE A 107 -5.44 7.52 -18.48
N TYR A 108 -4.45 8.16 -17.86
CA TYR A 108 -3.67 9.23 -18.50
C TYR A 108 -2.91 8.72 -19.73
N THR A 109 -2.29 7.54 -19.62
CA THR A 109 -1.57 6.92 -20.73
C THR A 109 -2.50 6.62 -21.90
N SER A 110 -3.68 6.06 -21.63
CA SER A 110 -4.71 5.82 -22.66
C SER A 110 -5.21 7.14 -23.28
N ALA A 111 -5.40 8.19 -22.49
CA ALA A 111 -5.81 9.50 -22.97
C ALA A 111 -4.75 10.16 -23.88
N MET A 112 -3.45 9.90 -23.64
CA MET A 112 -2.35 10.42 -24.46
C MET A 112 -2.22 9.75 -25.83
N VAL A 113 -2.83 8.57 -26.04
CA VAL A 113 -2.82 7.92 -27.36
C VAL A 113 -3.52 8.79 -28.41
N TYR A 114 -4.63 9.45 -28.07
CA TYR A 114 -5.34 10.32 -29.00
C TYR A 114 -4.47 11.46 -29.57
N PRO A 115 -3.91 12.37 -28.75
CA PRO A 115 -3.06 13.44 -29.26
C PRO A 115 -1.80 12.90 -29.94
N ALA A 116 -1.25 11.78 -29.51
CA ALA A 116 -0.10 11.15 -30.18
C ALA A 116 -0.43 10.71 -31.61
N VAL A 117 -1.61 10.09 -31.83
CA VAL A 117 -2.07 9.69 -33.17
C VAL A 117 -2.34 10.92 -34.04
N PHE A 118 -3.12 11.88 -33.55
CA PHE A 118 -3.43 13.10 -34.31
C PHE A 118 -2.16 13.91 -34.64
N GLY A 119 -1.27 14.09 -33.66
CA GLY A 119 0.00 14.78 -33.86
C GLY A 119 0.91 14.09 -34.88
N SER A 120 0.99 12.76 -34.83
CA SER A 120 1.79 11.99 -35.80
C SER A 120 1.22 12.10 -37.22
N LEU A 121 -0.11 11.98 -37.38
CA LEU A 121 -0.76 12.11 -38.68
C LEU A 121 -0.54 13.51 -39.29
N LEU A 122 -0.76 14.56 -38.49
CA LEU A 122 -0.55 15.94 -38.95
C LEU A 122 0.91 16.18 -39.37
N TYR A 123 1.87 15.66 -38.60
CA TYR A 123 3.29 15.77 -38.94
C TYR A 123 3.59 15.14 -40.30
N THR A 124 3.11 13.91 -40.55
CA THR A 124 3.36 13.20 -41.82
C THR A 124 2.62 13.77 -43.04
N PHE A 125 1.54 14.54 -42.85
CA PHE A 125 0.81 15.18 -43.96
C PHE A 125 1.29 16.59 -44.27
N THR A 126 2.00 17.23 -43.33
CA THR A 126 2.46 18.63 -43.47
C THR A 126 3.92 18.69 -43.95
N GLU A 127 4.74 17.69 -43.61
CA GLU A 127 6.03 17.40 -44.26
C GLU A 127 5.85 16.59 -45.54
#